data_AF-A0AAV6BLU4-F1
#
_entry.id   AF-A0AAV6BLU4-F1
#
_cell.length_a   1.000
_cell.length_b   1.000
_cell.length_c   1.000
_cell.angle_alpha   90.00
_cell.angle_beta   90.00
_cell.angle_gamma   90.00
#
_symmetry.space_group_name_H-M   'P 1'
#
loop_
_entity.id
_entity.type
_entity.pdbx_description
1 polymer ?
#
loop_
_entity_poly.entity_id
_entity_poly.type
_entity_poly.pdbx_seq_one_letter_code
_entity_poly.pdbx_strand_id
1 'polypeptide(L)'
;DDYFAVRAATFVFVCDGGARAVMTAAWFQKMGFPDVVVLAGGLPAWEKSGGAMEVGHPTPRPFGWEAARAAVPRVAPDALSGAIVIDVGPSDAYGRGHVPGAAWICPSRIEARIERATSDRACALVLACPDGVASTLAAATLRQLGYAAGILDGGTRGWSAAGRALESGATRLLDEPDDVVLKPYERGREAMEAYLRWEEALLPDGVSLHALLRDAPARA
;
A
#
# COMPACT_ATOMS: atom_id res chain seq x y z
N ASP A 1 8.97 5.55 -5.44
CA ASP A 1 7.73 6.33 -5.61
C ASP A 1 6.80 6.29 -4.39
N ASP A 2 6.97 5.33 -3.48
CA ASP A 2 6.11 5.15 -2.30
C ASP A 2 6.00 6.37 -1.35
N TYR A 3 7.02 7.22 -1.31
CA TYR A 3 7.06 8.40 -0.43
C TYR A 3 7.18 9.73 -1.18
N PHE A 4 7.68 9.70 -2.40
CA PHE A 4 7.89 10.88 -3.23
C PHE A 4 7.88 10.48 -4.71
N ALA A 5 7.04 11.15 -5.49
CA ALA A 5 6.92 10.96 -6.93
C ALA A 5 7.41 12.18 -7.74
N VAL A 6 7.56 13.34 -7.10
CA VAL A 6 7.99 14.59 -7.75
C VAL A 6 9.46 14.83 -7.46
N ARG A 7 10.33 14.53 -8.43
CA ARG A 7 11.79 14.69 -8.29
C ARG A 7 12.21 16.13 -7.95
N ALA A 8 11.48 17.13 -8.45
CA ALA A 8 11.79 18.54 -8.26
C ALA A 8 11.10 19.17 -7.04
N ALA A 9 10.50 18.37 -6.16
CA ALA A 9 9.95 18.87 -4.90
C ALA A 9 11.06 19.33 -3.95
N THR A 10 10.69 20.17 -2.99
CA THR A 10 11.54 20.50 -1.84
C THR A 10 11.51 19.35 -0.84
N PHE A 11 12.68 18.78 -0.54
CA PHE A 11 12.82 17.73 0.48
C PHE A 11 13.33 18.34 1.79
N VAL A 12 12.49 18.31 2.83
CA VAL A 12 12.86 18.78 4.18
C VAL A 12 13.10 17.58 5.09
N PHE A 13 14.36 17.34 5.47
CA PHE A 13 14.72 16.28 6.40
C PHE A 13 14.65 16.76 7.85
N VAL A 14 14.01 15.95 8.70
CA VAL A 14 13.77 16.28 10.11
C VAL A 14 14.17 15.11 10.99
N CYS A 15 14.84 15.40 12.11
CA CYS A 15 14.99 14.48 13.22
C CYS A 15 15.12 15.26 14.54
N ASP A 16 15.19 14.53 15.66
CA ASP A 16 15.37 15.07 17.01
C ASP A 16 16.74 15.74 17.23
N GLY A 17 17.83 15.16 16.72
CA GLY A 17 19.21 15.58 17.00
C GLY A 17 20.03 16.00 15.78
N GLY A 18 19.40 16.26 14.64
CA GLY A 18 20.03 16.69 13.39
C GLY A 18 20.82 15.61 12.62
N ALA A 19 21.54 14.71 13.30
CA ALA A 19 22.48 13.77 12.66
C ALA A 19 21.84 12.91 11.55
N ARG A 20 20.70 12.27 11.84
CA ARG A 20 19.97 11.46 10.86
C ARG A 20 19.51 12.27 9.64
N ALA A 21 18.98 13.46 9.88
CA ALA A 21 18.49 14.34 8.83
C ALA A 21 19.63 14.82 7.91
N VAL A 22 20.77 15.23 8.48
CA VAL A 22 21.95 15.66 7.73
C VAL A 22 22.51 14.53 6.87
N MET A 23 22.65 13.33 7.44
CA MET A 23 23.17 12.17 6.70
C MET A 23 22.27 11.80 5.52
N THR A 24 20.96 11.77 5.71
CA THR A 24 20.02 11.46 4.62
C THR A 24 19.97 12.58 3.57
N ALA A 25 20.02 13.85 3.99
CA ALA A 25 20.09 14.99 3.07
C ALA A 25 21.33 14.92 2.16
N ALA A 26 22.50 14.58 2.71
CA ALA A 26 23.73 14.41 1.93
C ALA A 26 23.59 13.31 0.87
N TRP A 27 22.89 12.21 1.19
CA TRP A 27 22.59 11.16 0.22
C TRP A 27 21.68 11.65 -0.92
N PHE A 28 20.62 12.39 -0.60
CA PHE A 28 19.72 12.95 -1.61
C PHE A 28 20.42 13.94 -2.54
N GLN A 29 21.32 14.77 -2.00
CA GLN A 29 22.16 15.65 -2.81
C GLN A 29 23.08 14.84 -3.75
N LYS A 30 23.73 13.78 -3.26
CA LYS A 30 24.56 12.89 -4.09
C LYS A 30 23.76 12.16 -5.17
N MET A 31 22.48 11.85 -4.93
CA MET A 31 21.55 11.28 -5.92
C MET A 31 21.01 12.31 -6.94
N GLY A 32 21.42 13.58 -6.83
CA GLY A 32 21.06 14.65 -7.76
C GLY A 32 19.64 15.18 -7.58
N PHE A 33 19.08 15.11 -6.37
CA PHE A 33 17.85 15.83 -6.05
C PHE A 33 18.15 17.33 -5.93
N PRO A 34 17.36 18.19 -6.61
CA PRO A 34 17.73 19.59 -6.81
C PRO A 34 17.53 20.47 -5.56
N ASP A 35 16.58 20.12 -4.69
CA ASP A 35 16.19 20.95 -3.55
C ASP A 35 16.06 20.12 -2.27
N VAL A 36 17.10 20.17 -1.43
CA VAL A 36 17.25 19.33 -0.25
C VAL A 36 17.72 20.19 0.92
N VAL A 37 16.92 20.23 1.99
CA VAL A 37 17.17 21.04 3.19
C VAL A 37 16.97 20.23 4.47
N VAL A 38 17.58 20.69 5.55
CA VAL A 38 17.44 20.10 6.90
C VAL A 38 16.80 21.12 7.83
N LEU A 39 15.83 20.71 8.64
CA LEU A 39 15.23 21.57 9.64
C LEU A 39 16.26 21.94 10.72
N ALA A 40 16.66 23.21 10.75
CA ALA A 40 17.64 23.71 11.70
C ALA A 40 17.17 23.50 13.14
N GLY A 41 18.01 22.83 13.95
CA GLY A 41 17.70 22.49 15.35
C GLY A 41 16.66 21.37 15.54
N GLY A 42 16.18 20.75 14.46
CA GLY A 42 15.31 19.57 14.51
C GLY A 42 13.96 19.80 15.18
N LEU A 43 13.34 18.70 15.63
CA LEU A 43 12.07 18.75 16.37
C LEU A 43 12.12 19.61 17.65
N PRO A 44 13.20 19.63 18.46
CA PRO A 44 13.26 20.49 19.64
C PRO A 44 13.18 21.99 19.31
N ALA A 45 13.81 22.44 18.21
CA ALA A 45 13.71 23.83 17.80
C ALA A 45 12.32 24.17 17.24
N TRP A 46 11.70 23.23 16.51
CA TRP A 46 10.32 23.36 16.02
C TRP A 46 9.30 23.51 17.15
N GLU A 47 9.40 22.65 18.16
CA GLU A 47 8.54 22.74 19.35
C GLU A 47 8.76 24.06 20.09
N LYS A 48 10.02 24.47 20.29
CA LYS A 48 10.36 25.75 20.93
C LYS A 48 9.85 26.97 20.15
N SER A 49 9.73 26.87 18.83
CA SER A 49 9.15 27.94 18.00
C SER A 49 7.61 27.95 18.00
N GLY A 50 6.96 27.05 18.75
CA GLY A 50 5.51 26.91 18.82
C GLY A 50 4.92 26.09 17.67
N GLY A 51 5.74 25.28 16.99
CA GLY A 51 5.28 24.39 15.94
C GLY A 51 4.42 23.26 16.47
N ALA A 52 3.36 22.90 15.74
CA ALA A 52 2.51 21.77 16.11
C ALA A 52 3.27 20.45 15.97
N MET A 53 3.09 19.57 16.94
CA MET A 53 3.64 18.21 16.95
C MET A 53 2.52 17.20 16.77
N GLU A 54 2.67 16.33 15.78
CA GLU A 54 1.80 15.17 15.61
C GLU A 54 2.46 13.93 16.22
N VAL A 55 1.64 13.06 16.82
CA VAL A 55 2.09 11.81 17.44
C VAL A 55 1.32 10.64 16.83
N GLY A 56 2.05 9.58 16.50
CA GLY A 56 1.49 8.38 15.88
C GLY A 56 1.87 8.25 14.40
N HIS A 57 1.41 7.16 13.78
CA HIS A 57 1.63 6.95 12.36
C HIS A 57 0.45 7.58 11.58
N PRO A 58 0.71 8.48 10.62
CA PRO A 58 -0.37 9.03 9.81
C PRO A 58 -1.03 7.88 9.03
N THR A 59 -2.36 7.87 9.03
CA THR A 59 -3.15 6.93 8.22
C THR A 59 -3.90 7.73 7.16
N PRO A 60 -3.20 8.20 6.11
CA PRO A 60 -3.83 9.03 5.09
C PRO A 60 -5.01 8.26 4.49
N ARG A 61 -6.17 8.91 4.47
CA ARG A 61 -7.33 8.38 3.77
C ARG A 61 -7.25 8.82 2.32
N PRO A 62 -7.46 7.90 1.35
CA PRO A 62 -7.52 8.28 -0.04
C PRO A 62 -8.62 9.32 -0.28
N PHE A 63 -8.43 10.15 -1.30
CA PHE A 63 -9.44 11.09 -1.73
C PHE A 63 -10.80 10.40 -1.97
N GLY A 64 -11.89 11.04 -1.52
CA GLY A 64 -13.25 10.50 -1.66
C GLY A 64 -13.61 9.37 -0.69
N TRP A 65 -12.68 8.89 0.14
CA TRP A 65 -12.94 7.77 1.05
C TRP A 65 -14.03 8.07 2.08
N GLU A 66 -14.09 9.27 2.66
CA GLU A 66 -15.12 9.63 3.65
C GLU A 66 -16.54 9.61 3.04
N ALA A 67 -16.69 10.18 1.84
CA ALA A 67 -17.96 10.18 1.13
C ALA A 67 -18.39 8.75 0.74
N ALA A 68 -17.44 7.93 0.25
CA ALA A 68 -17.68 6.52 -0.04
C ALA A 68 -18.10 5.76 1.23
N ARG A 69 -17.41 5.98 2.36
CA ARG A 69 -17.69 5.34 3.65
C ARG A 69 -19.08 5.69 4.19
N ALA A 70 -19.55 6.90 3.95
CA ALA A 70 -20.89 7.32 4.32
C ALA A 70 -21.99 6.68 3.44
N ALA A 71 -21.69 6.43 2.16
CA ALA A 71 -22.67 5.93 1.19
C ALA A 71 -22.77 4.39 1.10
N VAL A 72 -21.71 3.67 1.46
CA VAL A 72 -21.63 2.21 1.29
C VAL A 72 -22.17 1.47 2.52
N PRO A 73 -23.13 0.53 2.36
CA PRO A 73 -23.63 -0.30 3.45
C PRO A 73 -22.52 -1.15 4.08
N ARG A 74 -22.55 -1.27 5.41
CA ARG A 74 -21.65 -2.13 6.18
C ARG A 74 -22.37 -3.40 6.57
N VAL A 75 -21.73 -4.53 6.32
CA VAL A 75 -22.23 -5.86 6.66
C VAL A 75 -21.38 -6.41 7.79
N ALA A 76 -22.04 -6.78 8.89
CA ALA A 76 -21.37 -7.43 10.01
C ALA A 76 -20.86 -8.82 9.60
N PRO A 77 -19.78 -9.33 10.21
CA PRO A 77 -19.28 -10.68 9.96
C PRO A 77 -20.34 -11.80 10.03
N ASP A 78 -21.39 -11.60 10.84
CA ASP A 78 -22.45 -12.58 11.07
C ASP A 78 -23.53 -12.58 9.98
N ALA A 79 -23.54 -11.56 9.11
CA ALA A 79 -24.60 -11.30 8.14
C ALA A 79 -24.16 -11.54 6.67
N LEU A 80 -23.15 -12.39 6.46
CA LEU A 80 -22.64 -12.72 5.11
C LEU A 80 -23.43 -13.82 4.39
N SER A 81 -24.44 -14.43 5.02
CA SER A 81 -25.18 -15.55 4.44
C SER A 81 -25.84 -15.18 3.10
N GLY A 82 -25.47 -15.90 2.02
CA GLY A 82 -26.02 -15.70 0.68
C GLY A 82 -25.36 -14.56 -0.12
N ALA A 83 -24.36 -13.87 0.44
CA ALA A 83 -23.59 -12.87 -0.28
C ALA A 83 -22.39 -13.49 -1.00
N ILE A 84 -22.06 -12.94 -2.17
CA ILE A 84 -20.78 -13.20 -2.83
C ILE A 84 -19.74 -12.27 -2.19
N VAL A 85 -18.72 -12.86 -1.56
CA VAL A 85 -17.62 -12.11 -0.96
C VAL A 85 -16.49 -11.95 -1.98
N ILE A 86 -16.07 -10.70 -2.22
CA ILE A 86 -14.91 -10.39 -3.07
C ILE A 86 -13.87 -9.67 -2.22
N ASP A 87 -12.69 -10.28 -2.08
CA ASP A 87 -11.52 -9.63 -1.52
C ASP A 87 -10.83 -8.78 -2.59
N VAL A 88 -10.56 -7.53 -2.24
CA VAL A 88 -9.90 -6.52 -3.08
C VAL A 88 -8.64 -5.98 -2.42
N GLY A 89 -8.14 -6.66 -1.39
CA GLY A 89 -6.82 -6.41 -0.82
C GLY A 89 -5.70 -6.84 -1.76
N PRO A 90 -4.44 -6.54 -1.41
CA PRO A 90 -3.28 -7.06 -2.12
C PRO A 90 -3.35 -8.60 -2.24
N SER A 91 -2.98 -9.16 -3.40
CA SER A 91 -3.07 -10.62 -3.64
C SER A 91 -2.26 -11.45 -2.64
N ASP A 92 -1.12 -10.95 -2.19
CA ASP A 92 -0.29 -11.58 -1.15
C ASP A 92 -1.01 -11.59 0.21
N ALA A 93 -1.78 -10.55 0.53
CA ALA A 93 -2.60 -10.48 1.73
C ALA A 93 -3.77 -11.46 1.68
N TYR A 94 -4.45 -11.56 0.53
CA TYR A 94 -5.46 -12.60 0.29
C TYR A 94 -4.86 -14.00 0.49
N GLY A 95 -3.70 -14.26 -0.12
CA GLY A 95 -2.99 -15.53 0.01
C GLY A 95 -2.60 -15.88 1.46
N ARG A 96 -2.27 -14.89 2.29
CA ARG A 96 -2.02 -15.11 3.73
C ARG A 96 -3.30 -15.40 4.51
N GLY A 97 -4.39 -14.70 4.24
CA GLY A 97 -5.64 -14.87 4.96
C GLY A 97 -6.79 -14.03 4.43
N HIS A 98 -7.89 -14.68 4.07
CA HIS A 98 -9.12 -14.07 3.56
C HIS A 98 -10.38 -14.70 4.20
N VAL A 99 -11.54 -14.10 3.97
CA VAL A 99 -12.82 -14.68 4.42
C VAL A 99 -13.05 -16.01 3.68
N PRO A 100 -13.41 -17.11 4.38
CA PRO A 100 -13.66 -18.40 3.72
C PRO A 100 -14.65 -18.30 2.55
N GLY A 101 -14.28 -18.86 1.40
CA GLY A 101 -15.08 -18.83 0.17
C GLY A 101 -15.06 -17.51 -0.61
N ALA A 102 -14.34 -16.49 -0.14
CA ALA A 102 -14.16 -15.25 -0.90
C ALA A 102 -13.44 -15.52 -2.23
N ALA A 103 -13.76 -14.74 -3.25
CA ALA A 103 -12.94 -14.64 -4.46
C ALA A 103 -12.06 -13.40 -4.41
N TRP A 104 -10.92 -13.42 -5.09
CA TRP A 104 -10.05 -12.25 -5.21
C TRP A 104 -10.17 -11.56 -6.57
N ILE A 105 -10.23 -10.23 -6.57
CA ILE A 105 -10.15 -9.36 -7.76
C ILE A 105 -9.26 -8.16 -7.44
N CYS A 106 -8.34 -7.80 -8.34
CA CYS A 106 -7.54 -6.58 -8.19
C CYS A 106 -8.45 -5.33 -8.18
N PRO A 107 -8.34 -4.43 -7.18
CA PRO A 107 -9.23 -3.28 -7.05
C PRO A 107 -9.19 -2.33 -8.26
N SER A 108 -8.04 -2.20 -8.94
CA SER A 108 -7.89 -1.34 -10.12
C SER A 108 -8.57 -1.86 -11.39
N ARG A 109 -9.04 -3.11 -11.36
CA ARG A 109 -9.68 -3.78 -12.51
C ARG A 109 -11.09 -4.27 -12.17
N ILE A 110 -11.64 -3.86 -11.03
CA ILE A 110 -12.88 -4.45 -10.51
C ILE A 110 -14.07 -4.23 -11.45
N GLU A 111 -14.17 -3.07 -12.10
CA GLU A 111 -15.24 -2.73 -13.05
C GLU A 111 -15.26 -3.68 -14.25
N ALA A 112 -14.07 -4.07 -14.72
CA ALA A 112 -13.91 -4.97 -15.87
C ALA A 112 -13.96 -6.46 -15.50
N ARG A 113 -13.84 -6.79 -14.20
CA ARG A 113 -13.70 -8.18 -13.72
C ARG A 113 -14.89 -8.68 -12.91
N ILE A 114 -15.71 -7.80 -12.33
CA ILE A 114 -16.78 -8.19 -11.41
C ILE A 114 -17.80 -9.15 -12.04
N GLU A 115 -18.03 -9.09 -13.36
CA GLU A 115 -18.92 -10.00 -14.07
C GLU A 115 -18.43 -11.46 -14.07
N ARG A 116 -17.16 -11.72 -13.77
CA ARG A 116 -16.64 -13.07 -13.51
C ARG A 116 -17.16 -13.65 -12.20
N ALA A 117 -17.53 -12.79 -11.25
CA ALA A 117 -18.19 -13.20 -10.02
C ALA A 117 -19.71 -13.26 -10.21
N THR A 118 -20.30 -12.21 -10.78
CA THR A 118 -21.74 -12.16 -11.07
C THR A 118 -22.08 -11.06 -12.08
N SER A 119 -22.93 -11.39 -13.05
CA SER A 119 -23.60 -10.42 -13.93
C SER A 119 -24.93 -9.91 -13.35
N ASP A 120 -25.46 -10.57 -12.32
CA ASP A 120 -26.67 -10.13 -11.61
C ASP A 120 -26.32 -8.97 -10.66
N ARG A 121 -26.83 -7.79 -11.01
CA ARG A 121 -26.63 -6.54 -10.27
C ARG A 121 -27.39 -6.52 -8.94
N ALA A 122 -28.44 -7.33 -8.79
CA ALA A 122 -29.23 -7.43 -7.56
C ALA A 122 -28.62 -8.42 -6.55
N CYS A 123 -27.67 -9.26 -6.99
CA CYS A 123 -26.97 -10.18 -6.11
C CYS A 123 -26.21 -9.41 -5.02
N ALA A 124 -26.33 -9.88 -3.77
CA ALA A 124 -25.65 -9.28 -2.63
C ALA A 124 -24.14 -9.49 -2.76
N LEU A 125 -23.40 -8.38 -2.96
CA LEU A 125 -21.94 -8.39 -3.01
C LEU A 125 -21.36 -7.76 -1.74
N VAL A 126 -20.42 -8.44 -1.11
CA VAL A 126 -19.68 -7.91 0.04
C VAL A 126 -18.20 -7.84 -0.28
N LEU A 127 -17.66 -6.63 -0.26
CA LEU A 127 -16.25 -6.38 -0.53
C LEU A 127 -15.46 -6.43 0.78
N ALA A 128 -14.32 -7.12 0.76
CA ALA A 128 -13.39 -7.21 1.87
C ALA A 128 -11.99 -6.76 1.45
N CYS A 129 -11.23 -6.24 2.39
CA CYS A 129 -9.79 -6.06 2.32
C CYS A 129 -9.26 -6.06 3.76
N PRO A 130 -7.95 -5.97 4.02
CA PRO A 130 -7.42 -6.05 5.38
C PRO A 130 -8.02 -5.04 6.37
N ASP A 131 -8.27 -3.82 5.93
CA ASP A 131 -8.55 -2.67 6.79
C ASP A 131 -9.85 -1.92 6.47
N GLY A 132 -10.58 -2.39 5.45
CA GLY A 132 -11.80 -1.77 4.96
C GLY A 132 -11.58 -0.52 4.09
N VAL A 133 -10.34 -0.09 3.81
CA VAL A 133 -10.09 1.13 3.03
C VAL A 133 -10.35 0.90 1.54
N ALA A 134 -9.62 -0.05 0.94
CA ALA A 134 -9.75 -0.38 -0.48
C ALA A 134 -11.15 -0.92 -0.82
N SER A 135 -11.71 -1.78 0.04
CA SER A 135 -13.05 -2.34 -0.16
C SER A 135 -14.15 -1.26 -0.13
N THR A 136 -14.00 -0.20 0.67
CA THR A 136 -14.97 0.92 0.69
C THR A 136 -15.02 1.63 -0.66
N LEU A 137 -13.86 1.93 -1.25
CA LEU A 137 -13.79 2.60 -2.54
C LEU A 137 -14.30 1.69 -3.66
N ALA A 138 -13.85 0.44 -3.69
CA ALA A 138 -14.29 -0.55 -4.68
C ALA A 138 -15.81 -0.80 -4.62
N ALA A 139 -16.38 -0.90 -3.41
CA ALA A 139 -17.81 -1.03 -3.22
C ALA A 139 -18.57 0.22 -3.72
N ALA A 140 -18.07 1.43 -3.44
CA ALA A 140 -18.68 2.66 -3.94
C ALA A 140 -18.70 2.70 -5.48
N THR A 141 -17.60 2.31 -6.13
CA THR A 141 -17.53 2.15 -7.58
C THR A 141 -18.55 1.15 -8.10
N LEU A 142 -18.64 -0.04 -7.50
CA LEU A 142 -19.60 -1.06 -7.92
C LEU A 142 -21.07 -0.60 -7.74
N ARG A 143 -21.36 0.17 -6.69
CA ARG A 143 -22.68 0.79 -6.51
C ARG A 143 -23.03 1.80 -7.59
N GLN A 144 -22.05 2.60 -8.04
CA GLN A 144 -22.25 3.50 -9.19
C GLN A 144 -22.55 2.72 -10.47
N LEU A 145 -22.03 1.51 -10.60
CA LEU A 145 -22.35 0.57 -11.68
C LEU A 145 -23.66 -0.21 -11.45
N GLY A 146 -24.43 0.10 -10.40
CA GLY A 146 -25.73 -0.50 -10.11
C GLY A 146 -25.72 -1.81 -9.34
N TYR A 147 -24.56 -2.28 -8.86
CA TYR A 147 -24.50 -3.48 -8.03
C TYR A 147 -25.00 -3.23 -6.60
N ALA A 148 -25.68 -4.22 -6.02
CA ALA A 148 -26.02 -4.31 -4.60
C ALA A 148 -24.77 -4.63 -3.74
N ALA A 149 -23.79 -3.73 -3.77
CA ALA A 149 -22.52 -3.86 -3.08
C ALA A 149 -22.52 -3.18 -1.69
N GLY A 150 -21.92 -3.86 -0.72
CA GLY A 150 -21.57 -3.39 0.62
C GLY A 150 -20.15 -3.83 1.01
N ILE A 151 -19.71 -3.50 2.21
CA ILE A 151 -18.39 -3.90 2.73
C ILE A 151 -18.50 -4.75 4.00
N LEU A 152 -17.53 -5.63 4.18
CA LEU A 152 -17.31 -6.29 5.47
C LEU A 152 -16.81 -5.27 6.49
N ASP A 153 -17.56 -5.06 7.57
CA ASP A 153 -17.17 -4.08 8.59
C ASP A 153 -15.87 -4.51 9.28
N GLY A 154 -14.92 -3.57 9.39
CA GLY A 154 -13.58 -3.83 9.90
C GLY A 154 -12.66 -4.67 8.99
N GLY A 155 -13.12 -5.10 7.81
CA GLY A 155 -12.33 -5.91 6.89
C GLY A 155 -11.96 -7.30 7.43
N THR A 156 -10.97 -7.95 6.84
CA THR A 156 -10.51 -9.28 7.30
C THR A 156 -9.85 -9.23 8.69
N ARG A 157 -9.31 -8.08 9.09
CA ARG A 157 -8.85 -7.87 10.48
C ARG A 157 -10.02 -7.87 11.46
N GLY A 158 -11.12 -7.18 11.15
CA GLY A 158 -12.35 -7.22 11.95
C GLY A 158 -12.94 -8.63 12.03
N TRP A 159 -12.95 -9.37 10.92
CA TRP A 159 -13.35 -10.77 10.88
C TRP A 159 -12.53 -11.64 11.83
N SER A 160 -11.20 -11.57 11.74
CA SER A 160 -10.31 -12.34 12.61
C SER A 160 -10.41 -11.92 14.08
N ALA A 161 -10.52 -10.62 14.36
CA ALA A 161 -10.72 -10.08 15.72
C ALA A 161 -12.04 -10.54 16.35
N ALA A 162 -13.06 -10.86 15.54
CA ALA A 162 -14.30 -11.49 15.98
C ALA A 162 -14.17 -13.00 16.24
N GLY A 163 -12.94 -13.55 16.24
CA GLY A 163 -12.67 -14.97 16.52
C GLY A 163 -13.00 -15.91 15.35
N ARG A 164 -13.20 -15.38 14.14
CA ARG A 164 -13.56 -16.17 12.96
C ARG A 164 -12.31 -16.63 12.20
N ALA A 165 -12.33 -17.87 11.74
CA ALA A 165 -11.23 -18.45 10.99
C ALA A 165 -11.09 -17.78 9.60
N LEU A 166 -9.85 -17.54 9.20
CA LEU A 166 -9.50 -17.15 7.84
C LEU A 166 -9.16 -18.40 7.01
N GLU A 167 -9.44 -18.33 5.72
CA GLU A 167 -8.91 -19.27 4.73
C GLU A 167 -7.59 -18.72 4.17
N SER A 168 -6.64 -19.59 3.83
CA SER A 168 -5.32 -19.20 3.32
C SER A 168 -5.05 -19.87 1.97
N GLY A 169 -4.16 -19.28 1.18
CA GLY A 169 -3.81 -19.72 -0.16
C GLY A 169 -4.56 -18.96 -1.27
N ALA A 170 -4.12 -19.15 -2.51
CA ALA A 170 -4.76 -18.58 -3.70
C ALA A 170 -5.97 -19.41 -4.14
N THR A 171 -6.97 -19.54 -3.27
CA THR A 171 -8.07 -20.51 -3.41
C THR A 171 -9.04 -20.19 -4.54
N ARG A 172 -9.34 -18.91 -4.78
CA ARG A 172 -10.28 -18.48 -5.82
C ARG A 172 -9.91 -17.11 -6.42
N LEU A 173 -8.98 -17.12 -7.39
CA LEU A 173 -8.58 -15.92 -8.12
C LEU A 173 -9.48 -15.70 -9.34
N LEU A 174 -10.18 -14.56 -9.41
CA LEU A 174 -10.97 -14.16 -10.59
C LEU A 174 -10.20 -13.20 -11.52
N ASP A 175 -9.01 -12.79 -11.10
CA ASP A 175 -8.09 -11.94 -11.84
C ASP A 175 -6.63 -12.40 -11.61
N GLU A 176 -5.70 -11.89 -12.41
CA GLU A 176 -4.27 -12.23 -12.29
C GLU A 176 -3.63 -11.50 -11.09
N PRO A 177 -2.89 -12.21 -10.21
CA PRO A 177 -2.27 -11.63 -9.01
C PRO A 177 -0.92 -10.96 -9.32
N ASP A 178 -0.95 -9.94 -10.19
CA ASP A 178 0.22 -9.17 -10.64
C ASP A 178 0.32 -7.78 -9.96
N ASP A 179 -0.46 -7.56 -8.91
CA ASP A 179 -0.57 -6.30 -8.17
C ASP A 179 0.54 -6.08 -7.14
N VAL A 180 1.28 -7.14 -6.79
CA VAL A 180 2.36 -7.10 -5.80
C VAL A 180 3.67 -7.57 -6.41
N VAL A 181 4.69 -6.72 -6.37
CA VAL A 181 6.05 -7.13 -6.68
C VAL A 181 6.61 -7.90 -5.49
N LEU A 182 6.60 -9.23 -5.59
CA LEU A 182 7.22 -10.09 -4.60
C LEU A 182 8.71 -9.86 -4.53
N LYS A 183 9.24 -9.78 -3.32
CA LYS A 183 10.65 -9.57 -3.08
C LYS A 183 11.43 -10.82 -3.51
N PRO A 184 12.67 -10.67 -4.00
CA PRO A 184 13.46 -11.81 -4.50
C PRO A 184 13.59 -12.96 -3.50
N TYR A 185 13.74 -12.68 -2.21
CA TYR A 185 13.84 -13.69 -1.15
C TYR A 185 12.53 -14.42 -0.84
N GLU A 186 11.38 -13.89 -1.26
CA GLU A 186 10.08 -14.57 -1.17
C GLU A 186 9.91 -15.57 -2.33
N ARG A 187 10.78 -15.52 -3.34
CA ARG A 187 10.76 -16.37 -4.55
C ARG A 187 11.89 -17.42 -4.58
N GLY A 188 12.61 -17.57 -3.47
CA GLY A 188 13.68 -18.55 -3.30
C GLY A 188 15.03 -18.14 -3.89
N ARG A 189 15.98 -19.06 -3.80
CA ARG A 189 17.41 -18.79 -4.07
C ARG A 189 17.69 -18.29 -5.49
N GLU A 190 17.09 -18.91 -6.50
CA GLU A 190 17.34 -18.53 -7.90
C GLU A 190 16.92 -17.07 -8.19
N ALA A 191 15.78 -16.64 -7.66
CA ALA A 191 15.32 -15.26 -7.78
C ALA A 191 16.24 -14.29 -7.04
N MET A 192 16.79 -14.68 -5.88
CA MET A 192 17.80 -13.89 -5.19
C MET A 192 19.09 -13.74 -6.02
N GLU A 193 19.59 -14.83 -6.60
CA GLU A 193 20.79 -14.79 -7.45
C GLU A 193 20.56 -13.93 -8.71
N ALA A 194 19.38 -14.02 -9.34
CA ALA A 194 19.01 -13.17 -10.46
C ALA A 194 18.93 -11.68 -10.08
N TYR A 195 18.39 -11.36 -8.90
CA TYR A 195 18.33 -9.99 -8.39
C TYR A 195 19.72 -9.40 -8.16
N LEU A 196 20.64 -10.16 -7.57
CA LEU A 196 22.02 -9.69 -7.35
C LEU A 196 22.74 -9.40 -8.67
N ARG A 197 22.60 -10.28 -9.68
CA ARG A 197 23.16 -10.04 -11.02
C ARG A 197 22.57 -8.79 -11.67
N TRP A 198 21.27 -8.54 -11.47
CA TRP A 198 20.64 -7.31 -11.94
C TRP A 198 21.23 -6.08 -11.25
N GLU A 199 21.43 -6.10 -9.93
CA GLU A 199 22.07 -5.00 -9.20
C GLU A 199 23.50 -4.73 -9.67
N GLU A 200 24.29 -5.77 -9.93
CA GLU A 200 25.65 -5.64 -10.48
C GLU A 200 25.65 -4.94 -11.85
N ALA A 201 24.65 -5.22 -12.69
CA ALA A 201 24.51 -4.64 -14.02
C ALA A 201 24.00 -3.18 -14.03
N LEU A 202 23.48 -2.67 -12.91
CA LEU A 202 23.09 -1.26 -12.79
C LEU A 202 24.30 -0.31 -12.67
N LEU A 203 25.45 -0.86 -12.30
CA LEU A 203 26.68 -0.10 -12.15
C LEU A 203 27.34 0.07 -13.53
N PRO A 204 27.91 1.25 -13.86
CA PRO A 204 28.77 1.38 -15.02
C PRO A 204 29.90 0.35 -14.95
N ASP A 205 30.27 -0.26 -16.08
CA ASP A 205 31.24 -1.36 -16.15
C ASP A 205 32.43 -1.18 -15.20
N GLY A 206 32.45 -1.95 -14.11
CA GLY A 206 33.55 -2.02 -13.15
C GLY A 206 33.52 -1.05 -11.96
N VAL A 207 32.51 -0.19 -11.82
CA VAL A 207 32.43 0.76 -10.69
C VAL A 207 31.59 0.16 -9.56
N SER A 208 32.23 -0.39 -8.53
CA SER A 208 31.50 -0.83 -7.33
C SER A 208 30.65 0.31 -6.74
N LEU A 209 29.50 0.00 -6.13
CA LEU A 209 28.69 0.98 -5.41
C LEU A 209 29.55 1.80 -4.44
N HIS A 210 30.50 1.15 -3.76
CA HIS A 210 31.45 1.78 -2.84
C HIS A 210 32.37 2.85 -3.50
N ALA A 211 32.68 2.73 -4.79
CA ALA A 211 33.47 3.71 -5.53
C ALA A 211 32.64 4.97 -5.87
N LEU A 212 31.38 4.81 -6.29
CA LEU A 212 30.47 5.94 -6.58
C LEU A 212 30.25 6.87 -5.38
N LEU A 213 30.25 6.32 -4.15
CA LEU A 213 29.99 7.10 -2.93
C LEU A 213 31.17 7.99 -2.51
N ARG A 214 32.40 7.59 -2.85
CA ARG A 214 33.64 8.32 -2.50
C ARG A 214 33.84 9.58 -3.35
N ASP A 215 33.53 9.51 -4.64
CA ASP A 215 33.89 10.56 -5.60
C ASP A 215 32.80 11.61 -5.85
N ALA A 216 31.61 11.48 -5.25
CA ALA A 216 30.57 12.50 -5.42
C ALA A 216 30.97 13.80 -4.69
N PRO A 217 31.19 14.92 -5.42
CA PRO A 217 31.71 16.15 -4.87
C PRO A 217 30.74 16.74 -3.85
N ALA A 218 31.26 17.11 -2.68
CA ALA A 218 30.55 17.99 -1.76
C ALA A 218 30.45 19.36 -2.44
N ARG A 219 29.26 19.75 -2.90
CA ARG A 219 29.03 21.15 -3.27
C ARG A 219 29.08 21.98 -1.98
N ALA A 220 29.96 22.97 -1.97
CA ALA A 220 30.12 23.95 -0.90
C ALA A 220 28.88 24.85 -0.75
#